data_AF-A0A973K0U7-F1
#
_entry.id   AF-A0A973K0U7-F1
#
_cell.length_a   1.000
_cell.length_b   1.000
_cell.length_c   1.000
_cell.angle_alpha   90.00
_cell.angle_beta   90.00
_cell.angle_gamma   90.00
#
_symmetry.space_group_name_H-M   'P 1'
#
loop_
_entity.id
_entity.type
_entity.pdbx_description
1 polymer ?
#
loop_
_entity_poly.entity_id
_entity_poly.type
_entity_poly.pdbx_seq_one_letter_code
_entity_poly.pdbx_strand_id
1 'polypeptide(L)'
;KLHDMNTHSWAPEAFWDAGRGQYAVIYSAVNSSGHNVIMVNYTSDFVTAGSPQVFFDPGYDVIDGDMAVGVGGYNYLYFKKNSTLVGARSTSLNPGSFTEFSTAVSHGGTEAPTLVKSLTSSTTWYLWGDTWSPNGVFYAWQTSSLAAGTWTALDQKLYTQPLNSKHLTIHPITSTEYGNLIAKWGTPAWNRLKSYNYPDRYVRHSDYAGRIDAYAFDPYPDSQWKLVPGLADSSGVSFQSVNYPTRYLRHYNYALQLDANDGTSTFAADATFHRTAGLANSSWSSFRSYNNPTRYIRHSNYVLRIDPISTSTEQQDATFYVGY
;
A
#
# COMPACT_ATOMS: atom_id res chain seq x y z
N LYS A 1 29.32 10.66 -2.19
CA LYS A 1 29.05 11.02 -0.78
C LYS A 1 28.28 12.35 -0.80
N LEU A 2 27.22 12.50 -0.01
CA LEU A 2 26.37 13.71 -0.02
C LEU A 2 26.96 14.84 0.84
N HIS A 3 27.54 14.52 2.00
CA HIS A 3 28.17 15.48 2.90
C HIS A 3 29.18 14.83 3.86
N ASP A 4 29.96 15.65 4.55
CA ASP A 4 30.90 15.24 5.61
C ASP A 4 30.41 15.55 7.04
N MET A 5 29.20 16.09 7.20
CA MET A 5 28.60 16.37 8.52
C MET A 5 28.46 15.08 9.36
N ASN A 6 28.66 15.17 10.67
CA ASN A 6 28.46 14.06 11.62
C ASN A 6 26.97 13.87 11.96
N THR A 7 26.20 13.46 10.96
CA THR A 7 24.76 13.26 11.01
C THR A 7 24.35 12.23 9.96
N HIS A 8 23.08 11.85 9.94
CA HIS A 8 22.51 10.96 8.93
C HIS A 8 22.28 11.66 7.58
N SER A 9 22.16 10.85 6.53
CA SER A 9 21.49 11.22 5.28
C SER A 9 20.31 10.27 5.10
N TRP A 10 19.10 10.69 5.48
CA TRP A 10 17.91 9.84 5.43
C TRP A 10 17.00 10.19 4.26
N ALA A 11 16.28 9.17 3.78
CA ALA A 11 15.19 9.28 2.80
C ALA A 11 15.52 10.18 1.59
N PRO A 12 16.57 9.87 0.81
CA PRO A 12 16.91 10.69 -0.33
C PRO A 12 15.86 10.57 -1.45
N GLU A 13 15.51 11.70 -2.04
CA GLU A 13 14.71 11.79 -3.26
C GLU A 13 15.47 12.58 -4.32
N ALA A 14 15.26 12.25 -5.60
CA ALA A 14 15.82 13.00 -6.72
C ALA A 14 14.76 13.55 -7.66
N PHE A 15 14.92 14.81 -8.09
CA PHE A 15 14.11 15.45 -9.13
C PHE A 15 14.97 16.28 -10.09
N TRP A 16 14.48 16.49 -11.30
CA TRP A 16 15.17 17.30 -12.31
C TRP A 16 14.94 18.80 -12.06
N ASP A 17 16.02 19.56 -11.89
CA ASP A 17 16.00 21.03 -11.88
C ASP A 17 16.40 21.56 -13.27
N ALA A 18 15.40 21.88 -14.08
CA ALA A 18 15.61 22.38 -15.44
C ALA A 18 16.34 23.73 -15.48
N GLY A 19 16.24 24.57 -14.44
CA GLY A 19 16.94 25.85 -14.38
C GLY A 19 18.44 25.69 -14.19
N ARG A 20 18.87 24.57 -13.58
CA ARG A 20 20.28 24.20 -13.39
C ARG A 20 20.81 23.21 -14.43
N GLY A 21 19.92 22.49 -15.12
CA GLY A 21 20.33 21.40 -16.01
C GLY A 21 20.96 20.24 -15.23
N GLN A 22 20.49 20.00 -13.99
CA GLN A 22 21.02 18.99 -13.08
C GLN A 22 19.88 18.33 -12.30
N TYR A 23 20.13 17.13 -11.77
CA TYR A 23 19.29 16.53 -10.75
C TYR A 23 19.61 17.15 -9.39
N ALA A 24 18.57 17.52 -8.66
CA ALA A 24 18.63 17.80 -7.23
C ALA A 24 18.37 16.50 -6.47
N VAL A 25 19.21 16.18 -5.49
CA VAL A 25 19.03 15.08 -4.55
C VAL A 25 18.77 15.68 -3.18
N ILE A 26 17.52 15.64 -2.73
CA ILE A 26 17.11 16.09 -1.39
C ILE A 26 17.19 14.95 -0.38
N TYR A 27 17.48 15.25 0.89
CA TYR A 27 17.58 14.26 1.95
C TYR A 27 17.49 14.94 3.33
N SER A 28 17.16 14.18 4.37
CA SER A 28 17.11 14.68 5.74
C SER A 28 18.46 14.55 6.45
N ALA A 29 18.85 15.59 7.18
CA ALA A 29 20.07 15.62 8.00
C ALA A 29 19.92 16.67 9.12
N VAL A 30 20.78 16.60 10.14
CA VAL A 30 20.90 17.65 11.16
C VAL A 30 22.06 18.58 10.78
N ASN A 31 21.76 19.85 10.52
CA ASN A 31 22.78 20.87 10.24
C ASN A 31 23.20 21.59 11.55
N SER A 32 23.84 22.75 11.44
CA SER A 32 24.27 23.55 12.60
C SER A 32 23.13 24.10 13.47
N SER A 33 21.87 24.02 13.05
CA SER A 33 20.69 24.41 13.83
C SER A 33 20.42 23.46 15.00
N GLY A 34 20.84 22.20 14.90
CA GLY A 34 20.58 21.17 15.90
C GLY A 34 19.27 20.40 15.73
N HIS A 35 18.48 20.68 14.68
CA HIS A 35 17.28 19.93 14.29
C HIS A 35 17.37 19.41 12.85
N ASN A 36 16.46 18.51 12.48
CA ASN A 36 16.40 17.95 11.12
C ASN A 36 15.92 19.00 10.11
N VAL A 37 16.66 19.12 9.02
CA VAL A 37 16.32 19.95 7.86
C VAL A 37 16.32 19.10 6.59
N ILE A 38 15.72 19.62 5.52
CA ILE A 38 15.90 19.05 4.19
C ILE A 38 17.12 19.72 3.53
N MET A 39 18.12 18.91 3.21
CA MET A 39 19.32 19.31 2.48
C MET A 39 19.16 18.99 0.99
N VAL A 40 20.02 19.55 0.14
CA VAL A 40 20.12 19.23 -1.29
C VAL A 40 21.58 19.17 -1.75
N ASN A 41 21.90 18.22 -2.62
CA ASN A 41 23.06 18.24 -3.50
C ASN A 41 22.60 18.26 -4.96
N TYR A 42 23.41 18.82 -5.85
CA TYR A 42 23.16 18.78 -7.30
C TYR A 42 24.15 17.85 -8.00
N THR A 43 23.66 17.09 -8.98
CA THR A 43 24.46 16.12 -9.74
C THR A 43 23.93 16.00 -11.18
N SER A 44 24.81 15.65 -12.12
CA SER A 44 24.44 15.33 -13.50
C SER A 44 24.50 13.84 -13.81
N ASP A 45 25.12 13.03 -12.94
CA ASP A 45 25.50 11.63 -13.22
C ASP A 45 25.20 10.67 -12.06
N PHE A 46 24.74 11.18 -10.90
CA PHE A 46 24.55 10.43 -9.66
C PHE A 46 25.83 9.78 -9.09
N VAL A 47 27.00 10.13 -9.63
CA VAL A 47 28.31 9.70 -9.15
C VAL A 47 28.99 10.84 -8.41
N THR A 48 28.98 12.03 -9.01
CA THR A 48 29.59 13.24 -8.45
C THR A 48 28.50 14.18 -7.94
N ALA A 49 28.52 14.48 -6.64
CA ALA A 49 27.60 15.42 -6.01
C ALA A 49 28.33 16.75 -5.74
N GLY A 50 27.66 17.87 -6.04
CA GLY A 50 28.10 19.21 -5.63
C GLY A 50 28.02 19.39 -4.11
N SER A 51 28.42 20.57 -3.62
CA SER A 51 28.38 20.86 -2.18
C SER A 51 26.95 20.84 -1.60
N PRO A 52 26.76 20.34 -0.37
CA PRO A 52 25.45 20.27 0.27
C PRO A 52 24.93 21.67 0.63
N GLN A 53 23.63 21.89 0.46
CA GLN A 53 22.94 23.15 0.77
C GLN A 53 21.67 22.87 1.57
N VAL A 54 21.24 23.81 2.43
CA VAL A 54 19.95 23.70 3.14
C VAL A 54 18.84 24.03 2.16
N PHE A 55 18.09 23.02 1.72
CA PHE A 55 16.97 23.19 0.80
C PHE A 55 15.74 23.78 1.48
N PHE A 56 15.39 23.27 2.65
CA PHE A 56 14.25 23.72 3.44
C PHE A 56 14.52 23.55 4.94
N ASP A 57 14.38 24.66 5.67
CA ASP A 57 14.48 24.73 7.13
C ASP A 57 13.42 25.73 7.65
N PRO A 58 12.30 25.26 8.20
CA PRO A 58 11.26 26.11 8.75
C PRO A 58 11.50 26.48 10.23
N GLY A 59 12.67 26.15 10.80
CA GLY A 59 13.02 26.42 12.20
C GLY A 59 12.56 25.34 13.19
N TYR A 60 12.18 24.16 12.70
CA TYR A 60 11.80 22.99 13.51
C TYR A 60 12.08 21.69 12.72
N ASP A 61 12.02 20.53 13.40
CA ASP A 61 12.28 19.22 12.79
C ASP A 61 11.37 18.90 11.59
N VAL A 62 12.00 18.68 10.44
CA VAL A 62 11.37 18.18 9.21
C VAL A 62 12.21 17.08 8.58
N ILE A 63 11.55 16.01 8.12
CA ILE A 63 12.21 14.89 7.42
C ILE A 63 11.35 14.38 6.26
N ASP A 64 11.89 13.46 5.46
CA ASP A 64 11.21 12.74 4.38
C ASP A 64 10.59 13.69 3.33
N GLY A 65 11.41 14.54 2.71
CA GLY A 65 10.92 15.47 1.70
C GLY A 65 10.59 14.77 0.38
N ASP A 66 9.40 15.04 -0.17
CA ASP A 66 8.94 14.55 -1.48
C ASP A 66 8.35 15.66 -2.36
N MET A 67 8.64 15.61 -3.66
CA MET A 67 8.49 16.74 -4.58
C MET A 67 7.50 16.52 -5.72
N ALA A 68 6.68 17.54 -5.98
CA ALA A 68 6.01 17.75 -7.26
C ALA A 68 6.47 19.07 -7.90
N VAL A 69 7.20 19.00 -9.01
CA VAL A 69 7.86 20.13 -9.66
C VAL A 69 7.02 20.72 -10.79
N GLY A 70 6.94 22.05 -10.88
CA GLY A 70 6.34 22.77 -12.01
C GLY A 70 4.83 22.62 -12.20
N VAL A 71 4.10 22.15 -11.19
CA VAL A 71 2.65 21.96 -11.25
C VAL A 71 1.95 23.32 -11.17
N GLY A 72 1.39 23.78 -12.29
CA GLY A 72 0.69 25.07 -12.34
C GLY A 72 1.59 26.28 -12.03
N GLY A 73 2.88 26.19 -12.35
CA GLY A 73 3.87 27.24 -12.06
C GLY A 73 4.44 27.21 -10.65
N TYR A 74 4.08 26.21 -9.83
CA TYR A 74 4.62 26.01 -8.48
C TYR A 74 5.34 24.67 -8.35
N ASN A 75 6.27 24.63 -7.41
CA ASN A 75 6.91 23.44 -6.89
C ASN A 75 6.35 23.18 -5.50
N TYR A 76 6.05 21.93 -5.19
CA TYR A 76 5.47 21.49 -3.93
C TYR A 76 6.44 20.52 -3.26
N LEU A 77 6.74 20.77 -1.98
CA LEU A 77 7.52 19.91 -1.11
C LEU A 77 6.60 19.42 0.00
N TYR A 78 6.31 18.13 0.06
CA TYR A 78 5.65 17.52 1.21
C TYR A 78 6.69 16.87 2.11
N PHE A 79 6.49 16.97 3.42
CA PHE A 79 7.46 16.49 4.42
C PHE A 79 6.72 16.07 5.69
N LYS A 80 7.41 15.30 6.53
CA LYS A 80 6.94 14.95 7.87
C LYS A 80 7.22 16.11 8.85
N LYS A 81 6.21 16.46 9.63
CA LYS A 81 6.28 17.38 10.79
C LYS A 81 5.40 16.83 11.91
N ASN A 82 5.96 16.60 13.10
CA ASN A 82 5.21 16.14 14.28
C ASN A 82 4.24 14.97 14.02
N SER A 83 4.70 13.92 13.32
CA SER A 83 3.88 12.77 12.91
C SER A 83 2.69 13.09 11.99
N THR A 84 2.80 14.18 11.23
CA THR A 84 1.84 14.57 10.20
C THR A 84 2.57 14.86 8.89
N LEU A 85 1.84 14.82 7.78
CA LEU A 85 2.33 15.23 6.47
C LEU A 85 1.86 16.65 6.19
N VAL A 86 2.80 17.52 5.82
CA VAL A 86 2.55 18.94 5.56
C VAL A 86 3.27 19.35 4.28
N GLY A 87 2.65 20.27 3.53
CA GLY A 87 3.17 20.80 2.27
C GLY A 87 3.68 22.24 2.42
N ALA A 88 4.85 22.48 1.81
CA ALA A 88 5.36 23.79 1.45
C ALA A 88 5.35 23.97 -0.07
N ARG A 89 5.36 25.20 -0.55
CA ARG A 89 5.42 25.51 -1.99
C ARG A 89 6.31 26.69 -2.30
N SER A 90 6.77 26.76 -3.55
CA SER A 90 7.53 27.89 -4.09
C SER A 90 7.36 28.01 -5.59
N THR A 91 7.56 29.19 -6.17
CA THR A 91 7.71 29.37 -7.62
C THR A 91 9.16 29.17 -8.09
N SER A 92 10.09 28.96 -7.16
CA SER A 92 11.51 28.71 -7.42
C SER A 92 11.93 27.34 -6.87
N LEU A 93 13.01 26.78 -7.39
CA LEU A 93 13.70 25.62 -6.82
C LEU A 93 14.95 26.03 -6.03
N ASN A 94 15.14 27.33 -5.80
CA ASN A 94 16.28 27.80 -5.02
C ASN A 94 16.18 27.32 -3.56
N PRO A 95 17.28 26.84 -2.96
CA PRO A 95 17.31 26.53 -1.54
C PRO A 95 16.78 27.70 -0.70
N GLY A 96 15.91 27.40 0.27
CA GLY A 96 15.27 28.38 1.16
C GLY A 96 14.05 29.11 0.58
N SER A 97 13.59 28.79 -0.63
CA SER A 97 12.46 29.50 -1.26
C SER A 97 11.07 28.96 -0.92
N PHE A 98 10.97 27.85 -0.20
CA PHE A 98 9.71 27.16 0.11
C PHE A 98 9.04 27.74 1.36
N THR A 99 7.71 27.85 1.32
CA THR A 99 6.90 28.29 2.46
C THR A 99 5.76 27.31 2.69
N GLU A 100 5.56 26.88 3.94
CA GLU A 100 4.47 26.02 4.38
C GLU A 100 3.11 26.64 3.99
N PHE A 101 2.19 25.81 3.47
CA PHE A 101 0.88 26.29 3.00
C PHE A 101 -0.27 25.31 3.20
N SER A 102 0.00 24.01 3.40
CA SER A 102 -1.06 22.99 3.45
C SER A 102 -1.60 22.78 4.86
N THR A 103 -2.83 22.30 4.96
CA THR A 103 -3.34 21.67 6.19
C THR A 103 -2.62 20.35 6.41
N ALA A 104 -2.24 20.07 7.65
CA ALA A 104 -1.61 18.81 8.04
C ALA A 104 -2.60 17.64 7.93
N VAL A 105 -2.13 16.49 7.46
CA VAL A 105 -2.89 15.23 7.50
C VAL A 105 -2.12 14.13 8.19
N SER A 106 -2.83 13.23 8.85
CA SER A 106 -2.26 12.03 9.46
C SER A 106 -3.31 10.98 9.76
N HIS A 107 -2.84 9.77 9.97
CA HIS A 107 -3.51 8.70 10.66
C HIS A 107 -2.53 8.14 11.69
N GLY A 108 -2.53 8.70 12.90
CA GLY A 108 -1.57 8.33 13.95
C GLY A 108 -0.15 8.84 13.64
N GLY A 109 0.85 7.98 13.87
CA GLY A 109 2.27 8.29 13.67
C GLY A 109 2.70 8.36 12.20
N THR A 110 2.15 9.26 11.39
CA THR A 110 2.37 9.28 9.93
C THR A 110 3.70 9.93 9.53
N GLU A 111 4.37 9.35 8.53
CA GLU A 111 5.62 9.82 7.93
C GLU A 111 5.72 9.44 6.45
N ALA A 112 6.89 9.69 5.83
CA ALA A 112 7.19 9.31 4.45
C ALA A 112 6.12 9.73 3.43
N PRO A 113 5.88 11.05 3.26
CA PRO A 113 4.96 11.51 2.24
C PRO A 113 5.42 11.05 0.85
N THR A 114 4.47 10.68 0.00
CA THR A 114 4.71 10.44 -1.43
C THR A 114 3.59 11.06 -2.25
N LEU A 115 3.91 12.07 -3.05
CA LEU A 115 2.98 12.72 -3.96
C LEU A 115 2.89 11.96 -5.28
N VAL A 116 1.66 11.63 -5.68
CA VAL A 116 1.41 10.86 -6.90
C VAL A 116 0.30 11.51 -7.69
N LYS A 117 0.59 11.89 -8.94
CA LYS A 117 -0.45 12.32 -9.88
C LYS A 117 -1.23 11.11 -10.36
N SER A 118 -2.56 11.22 -10.41
CA SER A 118 -3.40 10.17 -10.99
C SER A 118 -3.07 9.95 -12.48
N LEU A 119 -3.02 8.68 -12.89
CA LEU A 119 -2.83 8.30 -14.29
C LEU A 119 -4.13 8.38 -15.11
N THR A 120 -5.28 8.45 -14.44
CA THR A 120 -6.61 8.44 -15.07
C THR A 120 -7.38 9.74 -14.89
N SER A 121 -6.88 10.65 -14.04
CA SER A 121 -7.46 11.97 -13.82
C SER A 121 -6.37 13.04 -13.96
N SER A 122 -6.63 14.05 -14.79
CA SER A 122 -5.69 15.14 -15.06
C SER A 122 -5.50 16.09 -13.87
N THR A 123 -6.46 16.11 -12.94
CA THR A 123 -6.50 17.03 -11.78
C THR A 123 -6.28 16.33 -10.45
N THR A 124 -6.51 15.01 -10.36
CA THR A 124 -6.39 14.29 -9.09
C THR A 124 -4.92 14.01 -8.74
N TRP A 125 -4.59 14.32 -7.50
CA TRP A 125 -3.35 13.94 -6.84
C TRP A 125 -3.66 13.09 -5.62
N TYR A 126 -2.74 12.19 -5.31
CA TYR A 126 -2.72 11.41 -4.09
C TYR A 126 -1.51 11.80 -3.25
N LEU A 127 -1.69 11.85 -1.94
CA LEU A 127 -0.62 11.91 -0.96
C LEU A 127 -0.67 10.59 -0.21
N TRP A 128 0.39 9.81 -0.29
CA TRP A 128 0.57 8.61 0.52
C TRP A 128 1.41 8.93 1.74
N GLY A 129 1.24 8.15 2.80
CA GLY A 129 2.18 8.07 3.91
C GLY A 129 2.01 6.78 4.68
N ASP A 130 3.07 6.34 5.34
CA ASP A 130 3.00 5.21 6.26
C ASP A 130 3.11 5.61 7.71
N THR A 131 2.73 4.70 8.60
CA THR A 131 2.86 4.89 10.04
C THR A 131 4.10 4.20 10.59
N TRP A 132 4.80 4.84 11.53
CA TRP A 132 5.87 4.21 12.31
C TRP A 132 5.33 3.46 13.55
N SER A 133 4.08 3.70 13.93
CA SER A 133 3.37 2.99 15.02
C SER A 133 1.84 2.99 14.81
N PRO A 134 1.21 1.83 14.52
CA PRO A 134 1.84 0.56 14.16
C PRO A 134 2.72 0.72 12.92
N ASN A 135 3.84 0.01 12.84
CA ASN A 135 4.81 0.21 11.76
C ASN A 135 4.31 -0.37 10.42
N GLY A 136 4.41 0.39 9.32
CA GLY A 136 4.17 -0.10 7.96
C GLY A 136 2.69 -0.17 7.53
N VAL A 137 1.81 0.66 8.10
CA VAL A 137 0.43 0.80 7.61
C VAL A 137 0.36 2.05 6.73
N PHE A 138 -0.16 1.91 5.51
CA PHE A 138 -0.26 3.02 4.57
C PHE A 138 -1.65 3.62 4.57
N TYR A 139 -1.66 4.94 4.48
CA TYR A 139 -2.83 5.76 4.24
C TYR A 139 -2.62 6.60 3.00
N ALA A 140 -3.72 6.88 2.32
CA ALA A 140 -3.73 7.74 1.15
C ALA A 140 -4.80 8.82 1.31
N TRP A 141 -4.48 10.02 0.90
CA TRP A 141 -5.40 11.13 0.76
C TRP A 141 -5.44 11.58 -0.69
N GLN A 142 -6.53 12.22 -1.10
CA GLN A 142 -6.68 12.78 -2.44
C GLN A 142 -6.98 14.27 -2.41
N THR A 143 -6.60 14.95 -3.47
CA THR A 143 -7.00 16.33 -3.77
C THR A 143 -7.20 16.50 -5.28
N SER A 144 -8.02 17.47 -5.69
CA SER A 144 -8.16 17.88 -7.09
C SER A 144 -7.29 19.09 -7.45
N SER A 145 -6.57 19.65 -6.47
CA SER A 145 -5.66 20.79 -6.66
C SER A 145 -4.61 20.83 -5.56
N LEU A 146 -3.33 20.61 -5.91
CA LEU A 146 -2.23 20.79 -4.95
C LEU A 146 -2.19 22.22 -4.40
N ALA A 147 -2.58 23.23 -5.18
CA ALA A 147 -2.60 24.62 -4.75
C ALA A 147 -3.58 24.90 -3.60
N ALA A 148 -4.60 24.06 -3.43
CA ALA A 148 -5.56 24.18 -2.34
C ALA A 148 -4.95 23.83 -0.97
N GLY A 149 -3.93 22.97 -0.94
CA GLY A 149 -3.27 22.56 0.31
C GLY A 149 -4.16 21.77 1.25
N THR A 150 -5.28 21.24 0.76
CA THR A 150 -6.23 20.43 1.52
C THR A 150 -6.38 19.06 0.89
N TRP A 151 -6.60 18.06 1.74
CA TRP A 151 -6.55 16.64 1.42
C TRP A 151 -7.75 15.92 2.04
N THR A 152 -8.34 14.99 1.31
CA THR A 152 -9.44 14.15 1.79
C THR A 152 -8.97 12.71 1.91
N ALA A 153 -9.13 12.09 3.07
CA ALA A 153 -8.72 10.70 3.29
C ALA A 153 -9.48 9.75 2.35
N LEU A 154 -8.77 8.79 1.76
CA LEU A 154 -9.36 7.73 0.98
C LEU A 154 -9.78 6.57 1.87
N ASP A 155 -10.93 5.98 1.54
CA ASP A 155 -11.32 4.68 2.08
C ASP A 155 -10.32 3.61 1.61
N GLN A 156 -9.81 2.78 2.53
CA GLN A 156 -8.90 1.65 2.25
C GLN A 156 -9.50 0.59 1.31
N LYS A 157 -10.81 0.63 1.04
CA LYS A 157 -11.42 -0.15 -0.04
C LYS A 157 -10.92 0.25 -1.42
N LEU A 158 -10.47 1.51 -1.58
CA LEU A 158 -10.12 2.10 -2.87
C LEU A 158 -8.65 1.89 -3.25
N TYR A 159 -7.82 1.41 -2.33
CA TYR A 159 -6.40 1.18 -2.59
C TYR A 159 -5.86 -0.02 -1.81
N THR A 160 -4.85 -0.68 -2.35
CA THR A 160 -4.14 -1.77 -1.66
C THR A 160 -2.74 -1.27 -1.35
N GLN A 161 -2.37 -1.29 -0.07
CA GLN A 161 -1.02 -0.93 0.32
C GLN A 161 -0.01 -2.00 -0.14
N PRO A 162 1.25 -1.61 -0.43
CA PRO A 162 2.27 -2.57 -0.78
C PRO A 162 2.53 -3.61 0.32
N LEU A 163 2.87 -4.84 -0.10
CA LEU A 163 3.15 -5.94 0.82
C LEU A 163 4.54 -5.78 1.46
N ASN A 164 4.62 -6.06 2.76
CA ASN A 164 5.81 -5.97 3.62
C ASN A 164 6.71 -4.77 3.31
N SER A 165 6.11 -3.58 3.28
CA SER A 165 6.75 -2.36 2.79
C SER A 165 6.62 -1.24 3.80
N LYS A 166 7.52 -0.26 3.69
CA LYS A 166 7.53 1.01 4.42
C LYS A 166 8.28 2.03 3.56
N HIS A 167 7.97 3.32 3.69
CA HIS A 167 8.68 4.42 3.03
C HIS A 167 8.75 4.21 1.50
N LEU A 168 7.57 4.22 0.87
CA LEU A 168 7.42 3.82 -0.53
C LEU A 168 7.80 4.94 -1.50
N THR A 169 7.99 4.56 -2.77
CA THR A 169 7.96 5.48 -3.91
C THR A 169 7.00 4.89 -4.94
N ILE A 170 6.18 5.73 -5.58
CA ILE A 170 5.32 5.33 -6.71
C ILE A 170 5.79 6.06 -7.95
N HIS A 171 6.26 5.31 -8.93
CA HIS A 171 6.68 5.85 -10.22
C HIS A 171 5.89 5.18 -11.35
N PRO A 172 5.32 5.97 -12.28
CA PRO A 172 4.67 5.41 -13.44
C PRO A 172 5.70 4.79 -14.38
N ILE A 173 5.36 3.62 -14.92
CA ILE A 173 6.10 2.99 -16.00
C ILE A 173 5.22 2.92 -17.24
N THR A 174 5.86 2.90 -18.41
CA THR A 174 5.17 2.70 -19.68
C THR A 174 4.59 1.28 -19.77
N SER A 175 3.57 1.08 -20.61
CA SER A 175 3.02 -0.26 -20.87
C SER A 175 4.07 -1.21 -21.44
N THR A 176 5.05 -0.69 -22.19
CA THR A 176 6.19 -1.47 -22.70
C THR A 176 7.09 -1.97 -21.58
N GLU A 177 7.48 -1.10 -20.65
CA GLU A 177 8.28 -1.48 -19.48
C GLU A 177 7.53 -2.51 -18.62
N TYR A 178 6.23 -2.28 -18.37
CA TYR A 178 5.39 -3.24 -17.68
C TYR A 178 5.38 -4.61 -18.38
N GLY A 179 5.15 -4.64 -19.70
CA GLY A 179 5.16 -5.86 -20.48
C GLY A 179 6.50 -6.60 -20.42
N ASN A 180 7.62 -5.86 -20.47
CA ASN A 180 8.97 -6.43 -20.34
C ASN A 180 9.22 -7.01 -18.95
N LEU A 181 8.77 -6.36 -17.88
CA LEU A 181 8.87 -6.87 -16.52
C LEU A 181 8.10 -8.18 -16.35
N ILE A 182 6.86 -8.23 -16.85
CA ILE A 182 6.04 -9.45 -16.81
C ILE A 182 6.65 -10.56 -17.65
N ALA A 183 7.17 -10.26 -18.86
CA ALA A 183 7.83 -11.26 -19.69
C ALA A 183 9.11 -11.82 -19.03
N LYS A 184 9.83 -11.00 -18.26
CA LYS A 184 11.07 -11.39 -17.59
C LYS A 184 10.85 -12.15 -16.29
N TRP A 185 9.89 -11.71 -15.46
CA TRP A 185 9.72 -12.17 -14.08
C TRP A 185 8.39 -12.87 -13.81
N GLY A 186 7.43 -12.80 -14.74
CA GLY A 186 6.07 -13.27 -14.55
C GLY A 186 5.21 -12.33 -13.70
N THR A 187 3.95 -12.72 -13.50
CA THR A 187 3.06 -12.08 -12.52
C THR A 187 3.22 -12.75 -11.14
N PRO A 188 2.87 -12.07 -10.03
CA PRO A 188 2.82 -12.74 -8.74
C PRO A 188 1.93 -13.98 -8.80
N ALA A 189 2.43 -15.11 -8.29
CA ALA A 189 1.74 -16.40 -8.31
C ALA A 189 0.88 -16.65 -7.06
N TRP A 190 0.47 -15.59 -6.37
CA TRP A 190 -0.24 -15.60 -5.09
C TRP A 190 -1.25 -14.47 -5.05
N ASN A 191 -2.30 -14.54 -4.24
CA ASN A 191 -3.29 -13.49 -4.06
C ASN A 191 -3.51 -13.27 -2.56
N ARG A 192 -4.08 -12.12 -2.20
CA ARG A 192 -4.61 -11.82 -0.87
C ARG A 192 -6.09 -11.46 -1.00
N LEU A 193 -6.86 -11.75 0.04
CA LEU A 193 -8.28 -11.42 0.09
C LEU A 193 -8.50 -10.34 1.15
N LYS A 194 -8.84 -9.13 0.72
CA LYS A 194 -9.19 -8.00 1.61
C LYS A 194 -10.67 -8.04 1.95
N SER A 195 -11.05 -7.86 3.21
CA SER A 195 -12.46 -7.80 3.62
C SER A 195 -13.15 -6.53 3.16
N TYR A 196 -14.43 -6.62 2.77
CA TYR A 196 -15.20 -5.47 2.30
C TYR A 196 -15.57 -4.49 3.41
N ASN A 197 -16.02 -4.97 4.57
CA ASN A 197 -16.40 -4.11 5.70
C ASN A 197 -15.26 -3.82 6.69
N TYR A 198 -14.14 -4.55 6.58
CA TYR A 198 -12.91 -4.27 7.31
C TYR A 198 -11.74 -4.18 6.32
N PRO A 199 -11.60 -3.06 5.58
CA PRO A 199 -10.66 -2.95 4.47
C PRO A 199 -9.18 -2.90 4.88
N ASP A 200 -8.89 -2.75 6.17
CA ASP A 200 -7.57 -2.94 6.79
C ASP A 200 -7.22 -4.43 7.01
N ARG A 201 -8.20 -5.34 6.86
CA ARG A 201 -8.04 -6.76 7.19
C ARG A 201 -7.96 -7.67 5.98
N TYR A 202 -7.10 -8.68 6.10
CA TYR A 202 -6.87 -9.69 5.07
C TYR A 202 -7.11 -11.11 5.60
N VAL A 203 -7.66 -11.95 4.74
CA VAL A 203 -7.76 -13.40 5.00
C VAL A 203 -6.37 -13.98 5.17
N ARG A 204 -6.14 -14.59 6.34
CA ARG A 204 -4.94 -15.33 6.67
C ARG A 204 -5.29 -16.60 7.43
N HIS A 205 -4.29 -17.47 7.60
CA HIS A 205 -4.34 -18.47 8.66
C HIS A 205 -3.52 -18.01 9.88
N SER A 206 -3.87 -18.49 11.08
CA SER A 206 -3.05 -18.35 12.28
C SER A 206 -3.36 -19.55 13.16
N ASP A 207 -2.33 -20.26 13.62
CA ASP A 207 -2.49 -21.56 14.30
C ASP A 207 -3.42 -22.51 13.51
N TYR A 208 -3.30 -22.49 12.18
CA TYR A 208 -4.14 -23.19 11.21
C TYR A 208 -5.62 -22.78 11.17
N ALA A 209 -6.08 -21.81 11.95
CA ALA A 209 -7.45 -21.28 11.85
C ALA A 209 -7.54 -20.20 10.76
N GLY A 210 -8.53 -20.30 9.86
CA GLY A 210 -8.84 -19.26 8.88
C GLY A 210 -9.50 -18.05 9.53
N ARG A 211 -9.01 -16.85 9.26
CA ARG A 211 -9.45 -15.60 9.90
C ARG A 211 -9.14 -14.37 9.06
N ILE A 212 -9.65 -13.20 9.47
CA ILE A 212 -9.25 -11.89 8.94
C ILE A 212 -8.55 -11.07 10.03
N ASP A 213 -7.37 -10.53 9.74
CA ASP A 213 -6.62 -9.71 10.69
C ASP A 213 -6.11 -8.42 10.05
N ALA A 214 -6.02 -7.36 10.87
CA ALA A 214 -5.58 -6.05 10.45
C ALA A 214 -4.11 -6.09 10.04
N TYR A 215 -3.80 -5.59 8.85
CA TYR A 215 -2.47 -5.54 8.27
C TYR A 215 -1.80 -4.18 8.58
N ALA A 216 -0.50 -4.08 8.91
CA ALA A 216 0.57 -5.07 8.79
C ALA A 216 0.63 -6.17 9.87
N PHE A 217 1.15 -7.35 9.51
CA PHE A 217 1.41 -8.46 10.44
C PHE A 217 2.45 -9.43 9.89
N ASP A 218 3.09 -10.17 10.81
CA ASP A 218 4.04 -11.24 10.50
C ASP A 218 3.59 -12.60 11.05
N PRO A 219 3.91 -13.70 10.34
CA PRO A 219 4.52 -13.70 9.01
C PRO A 219 3.48 -13.34 7.93
N TYR A 220 3.74 -12.29 7.14
CA TYR A 220 2.80 -11.84 6.10
C TYR A 220 2.41 -12.92 5.05
N PRO A 221 3.23 -13.94 4.74
CA PRO A 221 2.84 -15.04 3.86
C PRO A 221 1.63 -15.85 4.34
N ASP A 222 1.23 -15.76 5.62
CA ASP A 222 0.00 -16.39 6.13
C ASP A 222 -1.26 -15.87 5.42
N SER A 223 -1.17 -14.70 4.79
CA SER A 223 -2.25 -14.08 4.00
C SER A 223 -2.17 -14.29 2.50
N GLN A 224 -1.20 -15.08 2.03
CA GLN A 224 -0.96 -15.32 0.62
C GLN A 224 -1.50 -16.69 0.18
N TRP A 225 -2.32 -16.68 -0.86
CA TRP A 225 -3.04 -17.84 -1.37
C TRP A 225 -2.83 -18.00 -2.87
N LYS A 226 -2.48 -19.21 -3.32
CA LYS A 226 -2.62 -19.57 -4.73
C LYS A 226 -4.05 -20.03 -4.97
N LEU A 227 -4.78 -19.32 -5.82
CA LEU A 227 -6.11 -19.73 -6.25
C LEU A 227 -5.93 -20.71 -7.41
N VAL A 228 -5.99 -22.00 -7.11
CA VAL A 228 -5.83 -23.09 -8.09
C VAL A 228 -7.20 -23.63 -8.50
N PRO A 229 -7.32 -24.39 -9.62
CA PRO A 229 -8.56 -25.09 -9.95
C PRO A 229 -9.07 -25.90 -8.75
N GLY A 230 -10.39 -25.88 -8.53
CA GLY A 230 -11.00 -26.56 -7.39
C GLY A 230 -10.65 -28.04 -7.35
N LEU A 231 -10.30 -28.55 -6.16
CA LEU A 231 -9.88 -29.93 -5.97
C LEU A 231 -10.99 -30.96 -6.30
N ALA A 232 -12.26 -30.60 -6.09
CA ALA A 232 -13.41 -31.44 -6.43
C ALA A 232 -14.08 -31.07 -7.76
N ASP A 233 -13.87 -29.85 -8.24
CA ASP A 233 -14.45 -29.32 -9.48
C ASP A 233 -13.53 -28.24 -10.03
N SER A 234 -12.95 -28.49 -11.21
CA SER A 234 -12.01 -27.57 -11.86
C SER A 234 -12.64 -26.25 -12.30
N SER A 235 -13.98 -26.14 -12.34
CA SER A 235 -14.69 -24.87 -12.57
C SER A 235 -14.75 -23.99 -11.31
N GLY A 236 -14.47 -24.57 -10.14
CA GLY A 236 -14.30 -23.88 -8.87
C GLY A 236 -12.85 -23.46 -8.61
N VAL A 237 -12.60 -23.05 -7.37
CA VAL A 237 -11.30 -22.63 -6.85
C VAL A 237 -11.02 -23.29 -5.51
N SER A 238 -9.76 -23.64 -5.28
CA SER A 238 -9.23 -24.01 -3.97
C SER A 238 -8.11 -23.03 -3.58
N PHE A 239 -8.07 -22.67 -2.29
CA PHE A 239 -7.07 -21.72 -1.76
C PHE A 239 -5.88 -22.50 -1.21
N GLN A 240 -4.83 -22.69 -2.01
CA GLN A 240 -3.59 -23.30 -1.56
C GLN A 240 -2.74 -22.26 -0.82
N SER A 241 -2.21 -22.60 0.35
CA SER A 241 -1.31 -21.69 1.08
C SER A 241 0.02 -21.54 0.35
N VAL A 242 0.57 -20.32 0.32
CA VAL A 242 1.89 -20.06 -0.26
C VAL A 242 3.01 -20.58 0.63
N ASN A 243 2.94 -20.36 1.95
CA ASN A 243 3.97 -20.79 2.89
C ASN A 243 3.83 -22.23 3.37
N TYR A 244 2.66 -22.85 3.18
CA TYR A 244 2.43 -24.29 3.37
C TYR A 244 1.83 -24.92 2.11
N PRO A 245 2.64 -25.19 1.06
CA PRO A 245 2.13 -25.59 -0.26
C PRO A 245 1.34 -26.91 -0.30
N THR A 246 1.46 -27.76 0.71
CA THR A 246 0.67 -29.01 0.81
C THR A 246 -0.72 -28.78 1.42
N ARG A 247 -1.02 -27.55 1.86
CA ARG A 247 -2.21 -27.21 2.63
C ARG A 247 -3.16 -26.27 1.89
N TYR A 248 -4.45 -26.41 2.22
CA TYR A 248 -5.54 -25.66 1.62
C TYR A 248 -6.47 -25.11 2.68
N LEU A 249 -7.09 -23.96 2.41
CA LEU A 249 -8.24 -23.51 3.18
C LEU A 249 -9.43 -24.43 2.85
N ARG A 250 -9.97 -25.09 3.87
CA ARG A 250 -11.17 -25.94 3.77
C ARG A 250 -12.10 -25.67 4.93
N HIS A 251 -13.37 -26.04 4.81
CA HIS A 251 -14.26 -26.02 5.97
C HIS A 251 -14.23 -27.35 6.74
N TYR A 252 -14.45 -27.29 8.06
CA TYR A 252 -14.71 -28.42 8.94
C TYR A 252 -15.70 -27.97 10.03
N ASN A 253 -16.82 -28.67 10.19
CA ASN A 253 -17.91 -28.19 11.05
C ASN A 253 -18.25 -26.70 10.80
N TYR A 254 -18.22 -26.32 9.52
CA TYR A 254 -18.42 -24.98 8.97
C TYR A 254 -17.34 -23.92 9.30
N ALA A 255 -16.33 -24.20 10.12
CA ALA A 255 -15.20 -23.29 10.34
C ALA A 255 -14.14 -23.49 9.24
N LEU A 256 -13.53 -22.42 8.74
CA LEU A 256 -12.41 -22.56 7.78
C LEU A 256 -11.10 -22.77 8.55
N GLN A 257 -10.31 -23.72 8.08
CA GLN A 257 -9.00 -24.07 8.63
C GLN A 257 -8.02 -24.43 7.51
N LEU A 258 -6.73 -24.36 7.81
CA LEU A 258 -5.62 -24.67 6.91
C LEU A 258 -5.11 -26.09 7.17
N ASP A 259 -5.50 -27.03 6.31
CA ASP A 259 -5.14 -28.44 6.47
C ASP A 259 -4.41 -29.02 5.27
N ALA A 260 -3.63 -30.07 5.54
CA ALA A 260 -2.97 -30.85 4.51
C ALA A 260 -3.99 -31.65 3.71
N ASN A 261 -3.86 -31.63 2.38
CA ASN A 261 -4.67 -32.45 1.50
C ASN A 261 -4.34 -33.93 1.70
N ASP A 262 -5.31 -34.70 2.19
CA ASP A 262 -5.19 -36.15 2.44
C ASP A 262 -5.59 -37.02 1.24
N GLY A 263 -5.96 -36.40 0.12
CA GLY A 263 -6.38 -37.07 -1.11
C GLY A 263 -7.82 -37.60 -1.09
N THR A 264 -8.58 -37.37 -0.02
CA THR A 264 -9.96 -37.82 0.07
C THR A 264 -10.92 -36.92 -0.74
N SER A 265 -12.01 -37.51 -1.25
CA SER A 265 -13.07 -36.75 -1.93
C SER A 265 -13.76 -35.77 -0.98
N THR A 266 -13.85 -36.10 0.32
CA THR A 266 -14.37 -35.19 1.35
C THR A 266 -13.48 -33.96 1.50
N PHE A 267 -12.17 -34.13 1.64
CA PHE A 267 -11.24 -33.00 1.69
C PHE A 267 -11.36 -32.12 0.45
N ALA A 268 -11.36 -32.74 -0.74
CA ALA A 268 -11.51 -32.02 -2.00
C ALA A 268 -12.80 -31.21 -2.05
N ALA A 269 -13.92 -31.78 -1.58
CA ALA A 269 -15.22 -31.12 -1.54
C ALA A 269 -15.28 -29.98 -0.52
N ASP A 270 -14.63 -30.14 0.63
CA ASP A 270 -14.55 -29.13 1.70
C ASP A 270 -13.64 -27.95 1.35
N ALA A 271 -12.64 -28.19 0.49
CA ALA A 271 -11.66 -27.22 0.03
C ALA A 271 -12.02 -26.55 -1.31
N THR A 272 -13.17 -26.89 -1.90
CA THR A 272 -13.60 -26.33 -3.20
C THR A 272 -14.72 -25.31 -3.03
N PHE A 273 -14.56 -24.15 -3.67
CA PHE A 273 -15.51 -23.05 -3.66
C PHE A 273 -15.75 -22.54 -5.08
N HIS A 274 -16.94 -22.01 -5.36
CA HIS A 274 -17.19 -21.27 -6.59
C HIS A 274 -17.08 -19.78 -6.31
N ARG A 275 -16.18 -19.10 -7.02
CA ARG A 275 -16.08 -17.64 -7.00
C ARG A 275 -17.28 -17.05 -7.72
N THR A 276 -18.03 -16.18 -7.05
CA THR A 276 -19.16 -15.43 -7.60
C THR A 276 -18.90 -13.93 -7.50
N ALA A 277 -19.74 -13.12 -8.13
CA ALA A 277 -19.81 -11.69 -7.84
C ALA A 277 -20.02 -11.46 -6.34
N GLY A 278 -19.40 -10.42 -5.79
CA GLY A 278 -19.50 -10.09 -4.37
C GLY A 278 -20.95 -9.75 -3.97
N LEU A 279 -21.38 -10.32 -2.84
CA LEU A 279 -22.76 -10.18 -2.37
C LEU A 279 -23.12 -8.75 -1.93
N ALA A 280 -22.14 -7.98 -1.44
CA ALA A 280 -22.31 -6.56 -1.11
C ALA A 280 -21.83 -5.61 -2.22
N ASN A 281 -20.99 -6.09 -3.14
CA ASN A 281 -20.47 -5.33 -4.26
C ASN A 281 -20.09 -6.27 -5.41
N SER A 282 -20.76 -6.14 -6.55
CA SER A 282 -20.60 -7.06 -7.69
C SER A 282 -19.23 -6.99 -8.38
N SER A 283 -18.46 -5.92 -8.18
CA SER A 283 -17.07 -5.81 -8.67
C SER A 283 -16.06 -6.54 -7.78
N TRP A 284 -16.48 -6.93 -6.57
CA TRP A 284 -15.70 -7.75 -5.63
C TRP A 284 -16.10 -9.23 -5.78
N SER A 285 -15.67 -10.08 -4.87
CA SER A 285 -15.90 -11.53 -4.96
C SER A 285 -16.47 -12.12 -3.68
N SER A 286 -17.34 -13.11 -3.85
CA SER A 286 -17.80 -14.01 -2.79
C SER A 286 -17.50 -15.45 -3.18
N PHE A 287 -17.46 -16.36 -2.22
CA PHE A 287 -17.04 -17.75 -2.45
C PHE A 287 -18.05 -18.73 -1.88
N ARG A 288 -18.88 -19.31 -2.75
CA ARG A 288 -19.90 -20.31 -2.38
C ARG A 288 -19.24 -21.67 -2.19
N SER A 289 -19.58 -22.39 -1.12
CA SER A 289 -19.09 -23.77 -0.93
C SER A 289 -19.59 -24.69 -2.06
N TYR A 290 -18.74 -25.62 -2.50
CA TYR A 290 -19.11 -26.65 -3.47
C TYR A 290 -20.13 -27.64 -2.90
N ASN A 291 -19.82 -28.27 -1.76
CA ASN A 291 -20.66 -29.30 -1.16
C ASN A 291 -21.77 -28.76 -0.22
N ASN A 292 -21.75 -27.46 0.10
CA ASN A 292 -22.80 -26.78 0.85
C ASN A 292 -23.28 -25.53 0.08
N PRO A 293 -24.02 -25.68 -1.04
CA PRO A 293 -24.24 -24.60 -2.01
C PRO A 293 -25.13 -23.45 -1.49
N THR A 294 -25.75 -23.57 -0.32
CA THR A 294 -26.46 -22.47 0.34
C THR A 294 -25.56 -21.59 1.21
N ARG A 295 -24.25 -21.91 1.31
CA ARG A 295 -23.29 -21.27 2.21
C ARG A 295 -22.14 -20.60 1.47
N TYR A 296 -21.65 -19.49 2.02
CA TYR A 296 -20.52 -18.72 1.51
C TYR A 296 -19.43 -18.57 2.57
N ILE A 297 -18.17 -18.50 2.15
CA ILE A 297 -17.09 -18.02 3.03
C ILE A 297 -17.46 -16.61 3.49
N ARG A 298 -17.50 -16.42 4.82
CA ARG A 298 -17.64 -15.12 5.46
C ARG A 298 -16.84 -15.08 6.75
N HIS A 299 -16.48 -13.90 7.22
CA HIS A 299 -15.95 -13.75 8.58
C HIS A 299 -17.10 -13.55 9.58
N SER A 300 -16.92 -14.00 10.82
CA SER A 300 -17.80 -13.65 11.94
C SER A 300 -16.94 -13.59 13.20
N ASN A 301 -16.93 -12.45 13.88
CA ASN A 301 -15.97 -12.16 14.95
C ASN A 301 -14.52 -12.45 14.50
N TYR A 302 -14.21 -12.05 13.26
CA TYR A 302 -12.92 -12.22 12.58
C TYR A 302 -12.51 -13.66 12.20
N VAL A 303 -13.21 -14.70 12.64
CA VAL A 303 -12.94 -16.09 12.21
C VAL A 303 -13.70 -16.39 10.93
N LEU A 304 -13.05 -17.09 9.98
CA LEU A 304 -13.69 -17.50 8.73
C LEU A 304 -14.56 -18.73 8.92
N ARG A 305 -15.77 -18.69 8.35
CA ARG A 305 -16.74 -19.77 8.35
C ARG A 305 -17.47 -19.86 7.01
N ILE A 306 -18.14 -20.99 6.73
CA ILE A 306 -19.16 -21.07 5.69
C ILE A 306 -20.56 -21.02 6.29
N ASP A 307 -21.34 -20.02 5.92
CA ASP A 307 -22.70 -19.85 6.47
C ASP A 307 -23.69 -19.36 5.41
N PRO A 308 -25.00 -19.61 5.59
CA PRO A 308 -26.04 -18.95 4.79
C PRO A 308 -25.96 -17.44 4.97
N ILE A 309 -26.29 -16.70 3.93
CA ILE A 309 -26.21 -15.23 3.91
C ILE A 309 -27.62 -14.68 3.71
N SER A 310 -28.07 -13.83 4.63
CA SER A 310 -29.44 -13.30 4.65
C SER A 310 -29.51 -11.79 4.89
N THR A 311 -28.58 -11.23 5.67
CA THR A 311 -28.56 -9.81 6.03
C THR A 311 -27.52 -9.02 5.22
N SER A 312 -27.66 -7.70 5.18
CA SER A 312 -26.69 -6.80 4.56
C SER A 312 -25.30 -6.89 5.20
N THR A 313 -25.22 -7.08 6.52
CA THR A 313 -23.95 -7.30 7.22
C THR A 313 -23.31 -8.61 6.78
N GLU A 314 -24.08 -9.70 6.71
CA GLU A 314 -23.56 -11.00 6.25
C GLU A 314 -23.10 -10.95 4.78
N GLN A 315 -23.79 -10.19 3.93
CA GLN A 315 -23.34 -9.94 2.55
C GLN A 315 -21.98 -9.25 2.52
N GLN A 316 -21.75 -8.27 3.41
CA GLN A 316 -20.47 -7.59 3.54
C GLN A 316 -19.38 -8.50 4.10
N ASP A 317 -19.70 -9.30 5.12
CA ASP A 317 -18.79 -10.28 5.72
C ASP A 317 -18.32 -11.35 4.72
N ALA A 318 -19.16 -11.63 3.72
CA ALA A 318 -18.93 -12.60 2.66
C ALA A 318 -18.32 -12.01 1.38
N THR A 319 -17.98 -10.71 1.36
CA THR A 319 -17.45 -10.02 0.18
C THR A 319 -15.99 -9.64 0.37
N PHE A 320 -15.14 -10.00 -0.61
CA PHE A 320 -13.70 -9.82 -0.56
C PHE A 320 -13.14 -9.28 -1.87
N TYR A 321 -12.16 -8.39 -1.79
CA TYR A 321 -11.35 -7.99 -2.93
C TYR A 321 -10.20 -8.99 -3.08
N VAL A 322 -10.05 -9.56 -4.27
CA VAL A 322 -8.97 -10.48 -4.60
C VAL A 322 -7.94 -9.70 -5.40
N GLY A 323 -6.72 -9.59 -4.88
CA GLY A 323 -5.63 -8.92 -5.55
C GLY A 323 -4.26 -9.36 -5.06
N TYR A 324 -3.24 -8.67 -5.57
CA TYR A 324 -1.83 -8.84 -5.22
C TYR A 324 -1.41 -7.73 -4.25
#